data_AF-A0A2N2I4P2-F1
#
_entry.id   AF-A0A2N2I4P2-F1
#
_cell.length_a   1.000
_cell.length_b   1.000
_cell.length_c   1.000
_cell.angle_alpha   90.00
_cell.angle_beta   90.00
_cell.angle_gamma   90.00
#
_symmetry.space_group_name_H-M   'P 1'
#
loop_
_entity.id
_entity.type
_entity.pdbx_description
1 polymer ?
#
loop_
_entity_poly.entity_id
_entity_poly.type
_entity_poly.pdbx_seq_one_letter_code
_entity_poly.pdbx_strand_id
1 'polypeptide(L)'
;MVWVPAICAASCAGNFDTTRVERPFEHQASLGQEVFGVLCDRVGASVLAEDLEGRSYHNLCHPDESGKYDDKVDSFRLPPVAGSAALTRNLAVAKLERMADRRQDIIRAVDVIAPDVEIEDPYPAKGSTGTPRVRLHTALAELLERLNPLYDSNPLEAVGGTPGPLFPATTQALARVFDAMAGNDDAQGALAYIGGRKGYRPAAAALGVIQPVLSYPHLRTLSQQSVRMLSPGGPAREQFMQLLNVVHEEMRSSRPALPLGALTVEDPDGIAQPNRPRDNLEVLQHVLLATDPKFGAASQPGLIVLRDVRGFALVHGNTPGIVGSVPDPFADGDSDGLADVDDFGRFIGLQGHPVAVDAPFFVPGEPRIRPADSLGRAVLDNGSPAYQYIDTTQTLVSSLMRDVGALVDPDVTNERETLMYALAGVQVLLGDRVKGQTYTYGEGEDRRTIEFTGFDPDTSPLVDLVHAMGQILADP
;
A
#
# COMPACT_ATOMS: atom_id res chain seq x y z
N MET A 1 16.84 -63.34 4.01
CA MET A 1 18.19 -63.63 3.50
C MET A 1 18.38 -62.78 2.26
N VAL A 2 19.34 -61.85 2.30
CA VAL A 2 20.11 -61.26 1.16
C VAL A 2 19.28 -60.43 0.16
N TRP A 3 19.28 -59.09 0.25
CA TRP A 3 20.30 -58.13 -0.25
C TRP A 3 20.47 -58.12 -1.77
N VAL A 4 20.01 -57.03 -2.41
CA VAL A 4 20.60 -56.47 -3.64
C VAL A 4 20.69 -54.95 -3.47
N PRO A 5 21.88 -54.40 -3.15
CA PRO A 5 22.17 -52.98 -3.25
C PRO A 5 22.89 -52.65 -4.59
N ALA A 6 23.08 -51.35 -4.81
CA ALA A 6 24.11 -50.74 -5.66
C ALA A 6 23.82 -50.53 -7.16
N ILE A 7 23.00 -49.52 -7.49
CA ILE A 7 23.30 -48.52 -8.53
C ILE A 7 22.71 -47.16 -8.10
N CYS A 8 23.29 -46.52 -7.08
CA CYS A 8 23.02 -45.10 -6.73
C CYS A 8 24.33 -44.30 -6.48
N ALA A 9 25.45 -44.71 -7.07
CA ALA A 9 26.77 -44.14 -6.77
C ALA A 9 27.43 -43.36 -7.92
N ALA A 10 26.66 -42.67 -8.76
CA ALA A 10 27.24 -41.86 -9.85
C ALA A 10 26.50 -40.54 -10.18
N SER A 11 25.80 -39.94 -9.21
CA SER A 11 25.28 -38.56 -9.34
C SER A 11 25.59 -37.68 -8.13
N CYS A 12 26.61 -38.05 -7.34
CA CYS A 12 27.32 -37.10 -6.50
C CYS A 12 28.21 -36.26 -7.42
N ALA A 13 27.73 -35.10 -7.87
CA ALA A 13 28.60 -34.05 -8.37
C ALA A 13 29.56 -33.66 -7.24
N GLY A 14 30.81 -34.09 -7.34
CA GLY A 14 31.86 -33.93 -6.33
C GLY A 14 32.44 -32.52 -6.22
N ASN A 15 31.66 -31.46 -6.50
CA ASN A 15 32.13 -30.07 -6.45
C ASN A 15 31.30 -29.17 -5.53
N PHE A 16 30.61 -29.71 -4.51
CA PHE A 16 30.29 -28.90 -3.34
C PHE A 16 31.48 -28.96 -2.40
N ASP A 17 32.44 -28.08 -2.66
CA ASP A 17 33.48 -27.77 -1.69
C ASP A 17 32.80 -27.11 -0.47
N THR A 18 32.76 -27.82 0.65
CA THR A 18 32.26 -27.30 1.93
C THR A 18 33.32 -26.52 2.68
N THR A 19 34.55 -26.44 2.16
CA THR A 19 35.52 -25.48 2.63
C THR A 19 35.18 -24.14 1.99
N ARG A 20 34.51 -23.26 2.76
CA ARG A 20 34.60 -21.83 2.49
C ARG A 20 36.08 -21.51 2.65
N VAL A 21 36.83 -21.43 1.55
CA VAL A 21 38.10 -20.72 1.56
C VAL A 21 37.73 -19.30 1.93
N GLU A 22 38.08 -18.88 3.14
CA GLU A 22 37.84 -17.53 3.63
C GLU A 22 38.34 -16.56 2.55
N ARG A 23 37.41 -15.87 1.88
CA ARG A 23 37.83 -14.88 0.89
C ARG A 23 38.58 -13.79 1.66
N PRO A 24 39.69 -13.23 1.16
CA PRO A 24 40.44 -12.18 1.86
C PRO A 24 39.58 -10.97 2.29
N PHE A 25 38.45 -10.76 1.60
CA PHE A 25 37.47 -9.70 1.86
C PHE A 25 36.30 -10.11 2.78
N GLU A 26 36.18 -11.38 3.17
CA GLU A 26 35.05 -11.92 3.96
C GLU A 26 34.96 -11.31 5.37
N HIS A 27 36.08 -10.82 5.92
CA HIS A 27 36.08 -10.07 7.18
C HIS A 27 35.78 -8.57 7.04
N GLN A 28 35.59 -8.07 5.81
CA GLN A 28 35.34 -6.66 5.50
C GLN A 28 34.11 -6.41 4.63
N ALA A 29 33.46 -7.46 4.12
CA ALA A 29 32.26 -7.34 3.32
C ALA A 29 31.07 -6.87 4.16
N SER A 30 30.35 -5.86 3.70
CA SER A 30 29.06 -5.47 4.29
C SER A 30 27.97 -6.48 3.92
N LEU A 31 26.89 -6.54 4.70
CA LEU A 31 25.72 -7.37 4.37
C LEU A 31 25.17 -7.00 2.98
N GLY A 32 25.17 -5.72 2.63
CA GLY A 32 24.78 -5.26 1.30
C GLY A 32 25.65 -5.82 0.18
N GLN A 33 26.95 -5.96 0.39
CA GLN A 33 27.86 -6.59 -0.59
C GLN A 33 27.57 -8.07 -0.77
N GLU A 34 27.33 -8.81 0.31
CA GLU A 34 26.98 -10.23 0.22
C GLU A 34 25.62 -10.45 -0.45
N VAL A 35 24.60 -9.68 -0.07
CA VAL A 35 23.26 -9.74 -0.66
C VAL A 35 23.30 -9.37 -2.14
N PHE A 36 24.05 -8.33 -2.53
CA PHE A 36 24.25 -7.99 -3.93
C PHE A 36 24.89 -9.15 -4.70
N GLY A 37 25.93 -9.79 -4.16
CA GLY A 37 26.59 -10.92 -4.80
C GLY A 37 25.62 -12.08 -5.07
N VAL A 38 24.86 -12.50 -4.06
CA VAL A 38 23.87 -13.58 -4.20
C VAL A 38 22.76 -13.21 -5.19
N LEU A 39 22.25 -11.98 -5.14
CA LEU A 39 21.19 -11.53 -6.05
C LEU A 39 21.71 -11.43 -7.49
N CYS A 40 22.93 -10.93 -7.67
CA CYS A 40 23.57 -10.81 -8.97
C CYS A 40 23.84 -12.18 -9.57
N ASP A 41 24.34 -13.15 -8.79
CA ASP A 41 24.52 -14.53 -9.24
C ASP A 41 23.19 -15.17 -9.64
N ARG A 42 22.12 -14.94 -8.84
CA ARG A 42 20.81 -15.50 -9.13
C ARG A 42 20.21 -14.95 -10.42
N VAL A 43 20.33 -13.63 -10.63
CA VAL A 43 19.90 -12.99 -11.89
C VAL A 43 20.76 -13.52 -13.03
N GLY A 44 22.08 -13.58 -12.85
CA GLY A 44 23.07 -14.08 -13.81
C GLY A 44 22.71 -15.46 -14.33
N ALA A 45 22.56 -16.42 -13.42
CA ALA A 45 22.16 -17.78 -13.75
C ALA A 45 20.78 -17.87 -14.41
N SER A 46 19.86 -16.95 -14.12
CA SER A 46 18.52 -16.94 -14.72
C SER A 46 18.49 -16.39 -16.14
N VAL A 47 19.32 -15.39 -16.46
CA VAL A 47 19.30 -14.67 -17.75
C VAL A 47 20.36 -15.15 -18.73
N LEU A 48 21.45 -15.75 -18.24
CA LEU A 48 22.51 -16.39 -19.02
C LEU A 48 22.53 -17.89 -18.71
N ALA A 49 21.44 -18.59 -19.05
CA ALA A 49 21.30 -20.02 -18.81
C ALA A 49 22.37 -20.88 -19.50
N GLU A 50 23.05 -20.31 -20.51
CA GLU A 50 24.19 -20.92 -21.19
C GLU A 50 25.50 -20.90 -20.38
N ASP A 51 25.62 -20.06 -19.34
CA ASP A 51 26.79 -19.95 -18.48
C ASP A 51 26.57 -20.75 -17.18
N LEU A 52 26.74 -22.06 -17.30
CA LEU A 52 26.49 -23.01 -16.21
C LEU A 52 27.41 -22.83 -15.00
N GLU A 53 28.58 -22.22 -15.20
CA GLU A 53 29.58 -21.98 -14.14
C GLU A 53 29.54 -20.54 -13.61
N GLY A 54 28.76 -19.65 -14.24
CA GLY A 54 28.66 -18.24 -13.90
C GLY A 54 29.93 -17.43 -14.14
N ARG A 55 30.86 -17.92 -14.96
CA ARG A 55 32.19 -17.34 -15.12
C ARG A 55 32.18 -16.02 -15.88
N SER A 56 31.17 -15.77 -16.72
CA SER A 56 31.03 -14.53 -17.50
C SER A 56 30.60 -13.34 -16.65
N TYR A 57 29.88 -13.57 -15.55
CA TYR A 57 29.37 -12.52 -14.66
C TYR A 57 29.98 -12.57 -13.25
N HIS A 58 30.88 -13.52 -12.96
CA HIS A 58 31.48 -13.65 -11.63
C HIS A 58 32.08 -12.35 -11.08
N ASN A 59 32.95 -11.68 -11.84
CA ASN A 59 33.57 -10.42 -11.44
C ASN A 59 32.59 -9.23 -11.45
N LEU A 60 31.46 -9.38 -12.15
CA LEU A 60 30.35 -8.44 -12.08
C LEU A 60 29.62 -8.57 -10.74
N CYS A 61 29.55 -9.76 -10.16
CA CYS A 61 28.78 -10.05 -8.95
C CYS A 61 29.63 -10.05 -7.67
N HIS A 62 30.90 -10.42 -7.78
CA HIS A 62 31.85 -10.51 -6.67
C HIS A 62 33.06 -9.61 -6.94
N PRO A 63 33.57 -8.93 -5.90
CA PRO A 63 34.79 -8.16 -6.05
C PRO A 63 35.99 -9.10 -6.20
N ASP A 64 37.01 -8.64 -6.91
CA ASP A 64 38.32 -9.27 -6.93
C ASP A 64 39.05 -9.11 -5.58
N GLU A 65 40.27 -9.65 -5.49
CA GLU A 65 41.11 -9.58 -4.28
C GLU A 65 41.44 -8.13 -3.85
N SER A 66 41.28 -7.15 -4.74
CA SER A 66 41.48 -5.73 -4.45
C SER A 66 40.19 -4.99 -4.06
N GLY A 67 39.06 -5.70 -3.97
CA GLY A 67 37.75 -5.11 -3.68
C GLY A 67 37.08 -4.49 -4.91
N LYS A 68 37.63 -4.68 -6.12
CA LYS A 68 37.14 -4.08 -7.35
C LYS A 68 36.19 -5.02 -8.06
N TYR A 69 35.11 -4.47 -8.59
CA TYR A 69 34.19 -5.19 -9.46
C TYR A 69 34.42 -4.82 -10.94
N ASP A 70 34.03 -5.72 -11.83
CA ASP A 70 33.85 -5.42 -13.24
C ASP A 70 32.45 -4.80 -13.47
N ASP A 71 32.33 -3.96 -14.50
CA ASP A 71 31.06 -3.30 -14.87
C ASP A 71 30.40 -3.93 -16.10
N LYS A 72 31.03 -4.95 -16.69
CA LYS A 72 30.59 -5.62 -17.91
C LYS A 72 30.62 -7.13 -17.78
N VAL A 73 29.71 -7.79 -18.49
CA VAL A 73 29.75 -9.26 -18.64
C VAL A 73 30.91 -9.63 -19.57
N ASP A 74 31.71 -10.61 -19.19
CA ASP A 74 32.78 -11.16 -20.03
C ASP A 74 32.18 -12.05 -21.12
N SER A 75 31.83 -11.44 -22.25
CA SER A 75 31.24 -12.13 -23.40
C SER A 75 32.16 -13.20 -24.01
N PHE A 76 33.48 -13.16 -23.77
CA PHE A 76 34.39 -14.18 -24.28
C PHE A 76 34.24 -15.52 -23.56
N ARG A 77 33.62 -15.52 -22.38
CA ARG A 77 33.31 -16.73 -21.61
C ARG A 77 31.96 -17.34 -21.98
N LEU A 78 31.19 -16.67 -22.83
CA LEU A 78 29.91 -17.19 -23.32
C LEU A 78 30.09 -17.98 -24.63
N PRO A 79 29.36 -19.10 -24.82
CA PRO A 79 29.43 -19.88 -26.06
C PRO A 79 28.86 -19.07 -27.23
N PRO A 80 29.33 -19.24 -28.48
CA PRO A 80 28.86 -18.44 -29.61
C PRO A 80 27.37 -18.66 -29.90
N VAL A 81 26.63 -17.58 -30.19
CA VAL A 81 25.21 -17.61 -30.60
C VAL A 81 24.96 -16.72 -31.81
N ALA A 82 23.93 -17.03 -32.59
CA ALA A 82 23.54 -16.27 -33.78
C ALA A 82 22.01 -16.12 -33.86
N GLY A 83 21.55 -15.20 -34.73
CA GLY A 83 20.12 -14.99 -34.97
C GLY A 83 19.38 -14.43 -33.75
N SER A 84 18.14 -14.87 -33.54
CA SER A 84 17.28 -14.40 -32.43
C SER A 84 17.88 -14.71 -31.05
N ALA A 85 18.66 -15.78 -30.91
CA ALA A 85 19.35 -16.11 -29.65
C ALA A 85 20.39 -15.03 -29.26
N ALA A 86 21.05 -14.41 -30.25
CA ALA A 86 21.97 -13.30 -29.99
C ALA A 86 21.25 -12.05 -29.48
N LEU A 87 20.04 -11.76 -30.01
CA LEU A 87 19.22 -10.65 -29.52
C LEU A 87 18.78 -10.86 -28.07
N THR A 88 18.30 -12.05 -27.73
CA THR A 88 17.92 -12.42 -26.36
C THR A 88 19.11 -12.31 -25.40
N ARG A 89 20.30 -12.80 -25.81
CA ARG A 89 21.53 -12.66 -25.03
C ARG A 89 21.90 -11.19 -24.81
N ASN A 90 21.87 -10.37 -25.85
CA ASN A 90 22.22 -8.96 -25.71
C ASN A 90 21.30 -8.25 -24.71
N LEU A 91 20.01 -8.59 -24.69
CA LEU A 91 19.08 -8.09 -23.69
C LEU A 91 19.40 -8.63 -22.28
N ALA A 92 19.77 -9.90 -22.14
CA ALA A 92 20.18 -10.50 -20.87
C ALA A 92 21.45 -9.85 -20.30
N VAL A 93 22.47 -9.64 -21.14
CA VAL A 93 23.70 -8.91 -20.79
C VAL A 93 23.36 -7.49 -20.36
N ALA A 94 22.55 -6.76 -21.14
CA ALA A 94 22.15 -5.40 -20.79
C ALA A 94 21.41 -5.31 -19.44
N LYS A 95 20.60 -6.32 -19.09
CA LYS A 95 19.94 -6.40 -17.77
C LYS A 95 20.95 -6.54 -16.63
N LEU A 96 21.93 -7.43 -16.77
CA LEU A 96 22.98 -7.62 -15.77
C LEU A 96 23.86 -6.39 -15.60
N GLU A 97 24.30 -5.80 -16.71
CA GLU A 97 25.10 -4.58 -16.69
C GLU A 97 24.31 -3.41 -16.08
N ARG A 98 23.01 -3.32 -16.35
CA ARG A 98 22.16 -2.29 -15.74
C ARG A 98 22.01 -2.49 -14.23
N MET A 99 22.00 -3.73 -13.75
CA MET A 99 22.04 -4.03 -12.32
C MET A 99 23.40 -3.64 -11.72
N ALA A 100 24.50 -3.89 -12.42
CA ALA A 100 25.85 -3.49 -12.02
C ALA A 100 26.01 -1.97 -11.92
N ASP A 101 25.43 -1.20 -12.85
CA ASP A 101 25.38 0.27 -12.78
C ASP A 101 24.76 0.78 -11.47
N ARG A 102 23.81 0.01 -10.91
CA ARG A 102 23.08 0.33 -9.68
C ARG A 102 23.64 -0.36 -8.44
N ARG A 103 24.76 -1.09 -8.56
CA ARG A 103 25.41 -1.86 -7.49
C ARG A 103 25.53 -1.08 -6.19
N GLN A 104 26.11 0.12 -6.24
CA GLN A 104 26.35 0.93 -5.04
C GLN A 104 25.05 1.39 -4.37
N ASP A 105 24.01 1.68 -5.16
CA ASP A 105 22.69 2.03 -4.61
C ASP A 105 22.05 0.83 -3.91
N ILE A 106 22.16 -0.36 -4.50
CA ILE A 106 21.60 -1.60 -3.94
C ILE A 106 22.32 -1.96 -2.64
N ILE A 107 23.65 -1.98 -2.66
CA ILE A 107 24.48 -2.26 -1.47
C ILE A 107 24.13 -1.27 -0.36
N ARG A 108 24.13 0.03 -0.66
CA ARG A 108 23.82 1.07 0.32
C ARG A 108 22.40 0.94 0.85
N ALA A 109 21.42 0.63 0.01
CA ALA A 109 20.05 0.45 0.45
C ALA A 109 19.95 -0.68 1.49
N VAL A 110 20.62 -1.82 1.24
CA VAL A 110 20.65 -2.94 2.20
C VAL A 110 21.38 -2.55 3.47
N ASP A 111 22.55 -1.90 3.38
CA ASP A 111 23.34 -1.50 4.55
C ASP A 111 22.62 -0.43 5.41
N VAL A 112 21.76 0.39 4.80
CA VAL A 112 20.90 1.34 5.53
C VAL A 112 19.73 0.64 6.21
N ILE A 113 19.14 -0.38 5.57
CA ILE A 113 18.01 -1.13 6.13
C ILE A 113 18.45 -2.05 7.27
N ALA A 114 19.61 -2.69 7.11
CA ALA A 114 20.16 -3.65 8.07
C ALA A 114 21.60 -3.26 8.44
N PRO A 115 21.79 -2.11 9.12
CA PRO A 115 23.12 -1.67 9.52
C PRO A 115 23.73 -2.64 10.55
N ASP A 116 25.06 -2.71 10.58
CA ASP A 116 25.75 -3.52 11.58
C ASP A 116 25.76 -2.79 12.94
N VAL A 117 24.66 -2.95 13.68
CA VAL A 117 24.43 -2.35 14.99
C VAL A 117 23.93 -3.38 15.97
N GLU A 118 24.14 -3.10 17.26
CA GLU A 118 23.46 -3.83 18.32
C GLU A 118 22.07 -3.24 18.58
N ILE A 119 21.08 -4.11 18.74
CA ILE A 119 19.71 -3.78 19.12
C ILE A 119 19.36 -4.47 20.44
N GLU A 120 18.25 -4.07 21.07
CA GLU A 120 17.65 -4.87 22.14
C GLU A 120 17.19 -6.21 21.57
N ASP A 121 17.49 -7.30 22.27
CA ASP A 121 17.16 -8.65 21.84
C ASP A 121 15.64 -8.83 21.81
N PRO A 122 15.05 -9.06 20.62
CA PRO A 122 13.62 -9.27 20.53
C PRO A 122 13.19 -10.60 21.17
N TYR A 123 14.04 -11.61 21.26
CA TYR A 123 13.68 -12.94 21.77
C TYR A 123 14.65 -13.40 22.85
N PRO A 124 14.72 -12.68 23.99
CA PRO A 124 15.70 -12.95 25.00
C PRO A 124 15.47 -14.33 25.63
N ALA A 125 16.57 -15.03 25.92
CA ALA A 125 16.51 -16.34 26.57
C ALA A 125 15.68 -16.27 27.85
N LYS A 126 14.84 -17.28 28.09
CA LYS A 126 13.92 -17.33 29.24
C LYS A 126 14.73 -17.24 30.54
N GLY A 127 14.43 -16.26 31.39
CA GLY A 127 15.15 -16.02 32.66
C GLY A 127 16.32 -15.03 32.56
N SER A 128 16.53 -14.40 31.40
CA SER A 128 17.42 -13.25 31.26
C SER A 128 16.99 -12.10 32.19
N THR A 129 17.98 -11.42 32.77
CA THR A 129 17.78 -10.22 33.59
C THR A 129 18.47 -9.03 32.90
N GLY A 130 17.86 -7.85 32.92
CA GLY A 130 18.29 -6.67 32.17
C GLY A 130 17.72 -6.58 30.75
N THR A 131 18.26 -5.68 29.94
CA THR A 131 17.96 -5.51 28.50
C THR A 131 19.05 -6.17 27.66
N PRO A 132 18.98 -7.49 27.41
CA PRO A 132 19.95 -8.18 26.58
C PRO A 132 20.01 -7.54 25.18
N ARG A 133 21.21 -7.44 24.63
CA ARG A 133 21.46 -6.90 23.29
C ARG A 133 21.92 -8.00 22.35
N VAL A 134 21.59 -7.87 21.07
CA VAL A 134 21.98 -8.78 20.00
C VAL A 134 22.39 -7.97 18.78
N ARG A 135 23.33 -8.47 17.96
CA ARG A 135 23.63 -7.87 16.67
C ARG A 135 22.42 -7.99 15.75
N LEU A 136 22.06 -6.92 15.04
CA LEU A 136 20.91 -6.92 14.13
C LEU A 136 21.00 -8.05 13.10
N HIS A 137 22.18 -8.31 12.56
CA HIS A 137 22.39 -9.39 11.59
C HIS A 137 22.12 -10.77 12.18
N THR A 138 22.49 -11.01 13.43
CA THR A 138 22.17 -12.26 14.15
C THR A 138 20.66 -12.39 14.35
N ALA A 139 19.98 -11.33 14.79
CA ALA A 139 18.53 -11.34 14.94
C ALA A 139 17.80 -11.56 13.60
N LEU A 140 18.30 -10.99 12.50
CA LEU A 140 17.77 -11.23 11.15
C LEU A 140 18.00 -12.68 10.70
N ALA A 141 19.18 -13.25 10.96
CA ALA A 141 19.46 -14.65 10.65
C ALA A 141 18.52 -15.60 11.41
N GLU A 142 18.33 -15.38 12.71
CA GLU A 142 17.38 -16.16 13.52
C GLU A 142 15.94 -15.99 13.03
N LEU A 143 15.55 -14.79 12.59
CA LEU A 143 14.24 -14.57 11.99
C LEU A 143 14.11 -15.42 10.72
N LEU A 144 15.06 -15.35 9.80
CA LEU A 144 15.05 -16.14 8.56
C LEU A 144 15.03 -17.65 8.84
N GLU A 145 15.77 -18.12 9.83
CA GLU A 145 15.74 -19.52 10.28
C GLU A 145 14.33 -19.94 10.74
N ARG A 146 13.66 -19.09 11.52
CA ARG A 146 12.28 -19.34 11.99
C ARG A 146 11.24 -19.25 10.88
N LEU A 147 11.53 -18.49 9.82
CA LEU A 147 10.67 -18.40 8.64
C LEU A 147 10.82 -19.62 7.72
N ASN A 148 11.97 -20.29 7.73
CA ASN A 148 12.25 -21.41 6.81
C ASN A 148 11.22 -22.56 6.89
N PRO A 149 10.80 -23.06 8.09
CA PRO A 149 9.77 -24.09 8.18
C PRO A 149 8.42 -23.72 7.56
N LEU A 150 8.13 -22.43 7.37
CA LEU A 150 6.89 -21.95 6.77
C LEU A 150 6.83 -22.19 5.24
N TYR A 151 7.95 -22.55 4.63
CA TYR A 151 8.01 -23.03 3.24
C TYR A 151 7.59 -24.49 3.09
N ASP A 152 7.67 -25.27 4.15
CA ASP A 152 7.36 -26.70 4.15
C ASP A 152 6.05 -27.03 4.87
N SER A 153 5.62 -26.16 5.79
CA SER A 153 4.48 -26.41 6.68
C SER A 153 3.71 -25.13 7.03
N ASN A 154 2.46 -25.29 7.48
CA ASN A 154 1.64 -24.23 8.02
C ASN A 154 1.36 -24.50 9.51
N PRO A 155 2.05 -23.81 10.43
CA PRO A 155 1.86 -24.02 11.86
C PRO A 155 0.50 -23.49 12.37
N LEU A 156 -0.29 -22.82 11.52
CA LEU A 156 -1.60 -22.28 11.85
C LEU A 156 -2.76 -23.21 11.43
N GLU A 157 -2.51 -24.24 10.64
CA GLU A 157 -3.54 -25.23 10.32
C GLU A 157 -3.79 -26.17 11.51
N ALA A 158 -5.06 -26.44 11.82
CA ALA A 158 -5.43 -27.30 12.94
C ALA A 158 -4.81 -28.70 12.76
N VAL A 159 -4.22 -29.21 13.84
CA VAL A 159 -3.62 -30.54 13.94
C VAL A 159 -4.65 -31.58 13.49
N GLY A 160 -4.48 -32.14 12.28
CA GLY A 160 -5.38 -33.15 11.72
C GLY A 160 -5.43 -33.22 10.19
N GLY A 161 -5.01 -32.18 9.47
CA GLY A 161 -4.74 -32.22 8.03
C GLY A 161 -3.24 -32.29 7.73
N THR A 162 -2.85 -32.71 6.52
CA THR A 162 -1.47 -32.55 6.04
C THR A 162 -1.22 -31.04 5.88
N PRO A 163 -0.39 -30.39 6.71
CA PRO A 163 -0.29 -28.94 6.69
C PRO A 163 0.29 -28.52 5.35
N GLY A 164 -0.45 -27.73 4.56
CA GLY A 164 0.10 -27.12 3.36
C GLY A 164 1.22 -26.14 3.72
N PRO A 165 2.14 -25.79 2.81
CA PRO A 165 3.17 -24.80 3.11
C PRO A 165 2.59 -23.36 3.12
N LEU A 166 2.80 -22.60 4.20
CA LEU A 166 2.16 -21.29 4.42
C LEU A 166 2.58 -20.22 3.41
N PHE A 167 3.90 -20.09 3.16
CA PHE A 167 4.39 -19.06 2.24
C PHE A 167 3.99 -19.32 0.79
N PRO A 168 4.21 -20.52 0.21
CA PRO A 168 3.71 -20.84 -1.12
C PRO A 168 2.21 -20.66 -1.27
N ALA A 169 1.40 -21.05 -0.27
CA ALA A 169 -0.05 -20.85 -0.30
C ALA A 169 -0.42 -19.36 -0.37
N THR A 170 0.29 -18.51 0.39
CA THR A 170 0.10 -17.05 0.37
C THR A 170 0.49 -16.46 -1.00
N THR A 171 1.63 -16.86 -1.56
CA THR A 171 2.07 -16.43 -2.89
C THR A 171 1.06 -16.85 -3.98
N GLN A 172 0.56 -18.09 -3.92
CA GLN A 172 -0.45 -18.58 -4.85
C GLN A 172 -1.79 -17.84 -4.70
N ALA A 173 -2.18 -17.47 -3.46
CA ALA A 173 -3.38 -16.67 -3.23
C ALA A 173 -3.26 -15.28 -3.86
N LEU A 174 -2.11 -14.60 -3.70
CA LEU A 174 -1.84 -13.34 -4.37
C LEU A 174 -1.80 -13.49 -5.90
N ALA A 175 -1.19 -14.56 -6.40
CA ALA A 175 -1.15 -14.85 -7.84
C ALA A 175 -2.56 -14.99 -8.41
N ARG A 176 -3.48 -15.69 -7.73
CA ARG A 176 -4.89 -15.79 -8.16
C ARG A 176 -5.58 -14.43 -8.23
N VAL A 177 -5.26 -13.50 -7.34
CA VAL A 177 -5.80 -12.13 -7.39
C VAL A 177 -5.25 -11.39 -8.60
N PHE A 178 -3.94 -11.47 -8.86
CA PHE A 178 -3.34 -10.86 -10.05
C PHE A 178 -3.84 -11.48 -11.35
N ASP A 179 -4.01 -12.80 -11.42
CA ASP A 179 -4.57 -13.49 -12.58
C ASP A 179 -6.02 -13.07 -12.84
N ALA A 180 -6.83 -12.91 -11.78
CA ALA A 180 -8.21 -12.41 -11.90
C ALA A 180 -8.26 -10.97 -12.42
N MET A 181 -7.34 -10.09 -11.98
CA MET A 181 -7.23 -8.73 -12.52
C MET A 181 -6.67 -8.74 -13.95
N ALA A 182 -5.70 -9.59 -14.26
CA ALA A 182 -5.10 -9.70 -15.58
C ALA A 182 -6.09 -10.26 -16.62
N GLY A 183 -7.05 -11.08 -16.22
CA GLY A 183 -8.11 -11.58 -17.10
C GLY A 183 -9.32 -10.65 -17.26
N ASN A 184 -9.31 -9.45 -16.66
CA ASN A 184 -10.45 -8.54 -16.64
C ASN A 184 -10.07 -7.17 -17.23
N ASP A 185 -10.57 -6.88 -18.44
CA ASP A 185 -10.27 -5.64 -19.17
C ASP A 185 -10.70 -4.37 -18.41
N ASP A 186 -11.84 -4.40 -17.71
CA ASP A 186 -12.31 -3.28 -16.90
C ASP A 186 -11.36 -3.02 -15.71
N ALA A 187 -10.85 -4.08 -15.08
CA ALA A 187 -9.88 -3.96 -14.00
C ALA A 187 -8.53 -3.42 -14.51
N GLN A 188 -8.09 -3.86 -15.69
CA GLN A 188 -6.88 -3.33 -16.32
C GLN A 188 -7.03 -1.84 -16.66
N GLY A 189 -8.16 -1.44 -17.25
CA GLY A 189 -8.48 -0.04 -17.54
C GLY A 189 -8.52 0.82 -16.27
N ALA A 190 -9.21 0.34 -15.22
CA ALA A 190 -9.24 1.00 -13.92
C ALA A 190 -7.85 1.21 -13.30
N LEU A 191 -6.95 0.22 -13.44
CA LEU A 191 -5.56 0.32 -12.97
C LEU A 191 -4.74 1.29 -13.83
N ALA A 192 -4.96 1.32 -15.14
CA ALA A 192 -4.28 2.24 -16.05
C ALA A 192 -4.53 3.72 -15.67
N TYR A 193 -5.76 4.06 -15.25
CA TYR A 193 -6.11 5.41 -14.77
C TYR A 193 -5.33 5.88 -13.54
N ILE A 194 -4.76 4.97 -12.75
CA ILE A 194 -3.92 5.32 -11.59
C ILE A 194 -2.59 5.92 -12.06
N GLY A 195 -2.13 5.57 -13.26
CA GLY A 195 -0.87 6.05 -13.83
C GLY A 195 -0.73 7.58 -13.87
N GLY A 196 -1.84 8.30 -14.14
CA GLY A 196 -1.88 9.77 -14.15
C GLY A 196 -1.97 10.41 -12.77
N ARG A 197 -2.22 9.64 -11.70
CA ARG A 197 -2.47 10.15 -10.33
C ARG A 197 -1.19 10.28 -9.51
N LYS A 198 -0.15 10.86 -10.09
CA LYS A 198 1.17 11.01 -9.45
C LYS A 198 1.28 12.37 -8.76
N GLY A 199 2.01 12.41 -7.64
CA GLY A 199 2.31 13.67 -6.95
C GLY A 199 1.09 14.37 -6.36
N TYR A 200 0.00 13.67 -6.04
CA TYR A 200 -1.22 14.28 -5.47
C TYR A 200 -1.07 14.72 -4.00
N ARG A 201 0.02 14.28 -3.36
CA ARG A 201 0.41 14.67 -2.00
C ARG A 201 1.90 15.00 -1.99
N PRO A 202 2.35 15.95 -1.14
CA PRO A 202 3.77 16.22 -0.95
C PRO A 202 4.52 14.97 -0.51
N ALA A 203 5.80 14.85 -0.87
CA ALA A 203 6.64 13.71 -0.51
C ALA A 203 6.69 13.46 1.01
N ALA A 204 6.69 14.52 1.82
CA ALA A 204 6.65 14.42 3.29
C ALA A 204 5.36 13.73 3.81
N ALA A 205 4.24 13.86 3.10
CA ALA A 205 2.98 13.21 3.42
C ALA A 205 2.77 11.88 2.67
N ALA A 206 3.74 11.45 1.85
CA ALA A 206 3.59 10.29 0.97
C ALA A 206 3.49 8.96 1.72
N LEU A 207 4.03 8.84 2.93
CA LEU A 207 3.84 7.64 3.75
C LEU A 207 2.47 7.62 4.45
N GLY A 208 1.77 8.75 4.53
CA GLY A 208 0.41 8.84 5.08
C GLY A 208 0.27 8.12 6.42
N VAL A 209 -0.72 7.24 6.53
CA VAL A 209 -0.99 6.44 7.74
C VAL A 209 0.08 5.38 8.04
N ILE A 210 0.95 5.03 7.09
CA ILE A 210 1.98 4.01 7.31
C ILE A 210 3.03 4.53 8.29
N GLN A 211 3.45 5.79 8.17
CA GLN A 211 4.45 6.37 9.07
C GLN A 211 4.02 6.31 10.55
N PRO A 212 2.85 6.83 10.97
CA PRO A 212 2.44 6.76 12.36
C PRO A 212 2.29 5.32 12.85
N VAL A 213 1.74 4.41 12.03
CA VAL A 213 1.62 2.98 12.37
C VAL A 213 2.99 2.35 12.61
N LEU A 214 3.98 2.59 11.74
CA LEU A 214 5.34 2.07 11.90
C LEU A 214 6.09 2.72 13.07
N SER A 215 5.74 3.96 13.43
CA SER A 215 6.31 4.66 14.59
C SER A 215 5.62 4.32 15.91
N TYR A 216 4.56 3.50 15.90
CA TYR A 216 3.80 3.19 17.11
C TYR A 216 4.67 2.40 18.10
N PRO A 217 4.95 2.92 19.31
CA PRO A 217 5.88 2.27 20.24
C PRO A 217 5.46 0.86 20.67
N HIS A 218 4.16 0.55 20.64
CA HIS A 218 3.62 -0.74 21.02
C HIS A 218 3.14 -1.58 19.84
N LEU A 219 3.59 -1.28 18.62
CA LEU A 219 3.22 -2.05 17.42
C LEU A 219 3.46 -3.55 17.61
N ARG A 220 4.59 -3.92 18.22
CA ARG A 220 4.93 -5.32 18.51
C ARG A 220 3.90 -5.99 19.42
N THR A 221 3.55 -5.34 20.54
CA THR A 221 2.56 -5.87 21.49
C THR A 221 1.20 -5.99 20.82
N LEU A 222 0.80 -4.97 20.07
CA LEU A 222 -0.44 -4.97 19.29
C LEU A 222 -0.46 -6.15 18.31
N SER A 223 0.57 -6.32 17.48
CA SER A 223 0.66 -7.43 16.53
C SER A 223 0.60 -8.79 17.20
N GLN A 224 1.31 -8.99 18.33
CA GLN A 224 1.27 -10.25 19.07
C GLN A 224 -0.12 -10.55 19.63
N GLN A 225 -0.81 -9.55 20.18
CA GLN A 225 -2.17 -9.72 20.68
C GLN A 225 -3.17 -9.95 19.53
N SER A 226 -3.05 -9.22 18.43
CA SER A 226 -3.88 -9.43 17.24
C SER A 226 -3.72 -10.85 16.70
N VAL A 227 -2.50 -11.36 16.57
CA VAL A 227 -2.26 -12.75 16.15
C VAL A 227 -2.90 -13.71 17.14
N ARG A 228 -2.68 -13.56 18.46
CA ARG A 228 -3.29 -14.44 19.47
C ARG A 228 -4.82 -14.45 19.43
N MET A 229 -5.44 -13.31 19.16
CA MET A 229 -6.90 -13.17 19.14
C MET A 229 -7.52 -13.69 17.85
N LEU A 230 -6.86 -13.43 16.71
CA LEU A 230 -7.43 -13.62 15.36
C LEU A 230 -6.91 -14.85 14.63
N SER A 231 -5.81 -15.47 15.08
CA SER A 231 -5.26 -16.69 14.47
C SER A 231 -6.22 -17.87 14.62
N PRO A 232 -6.04 -18.95 13.84
CA PRO A 232 -6.74 -20.21 14.10
C PRO A 232 -6.60 -20.63 15.57
N GLY A 233 -7.72 -21.00 16.20
CA GLY A 233 -7.79 -21.30 17.64
C GLY A 233 -7.88 -20.08 18.57
N GLY A 234 -7.77 -18.85 18.05
CA GLY A 234 -7.95 -17.62 18.80
C GLY A 234 -9.42 -17.34 19.16
N PRO A 235 -9.70 -16.67 20.29
CA PRO A 235 -11.07 -16.47 20.79
C PRO A 235 -11.94 -15.57 19.91
N ALA A 236 -11.35 -14.75 19.02
CA ALA A 236 -12.07 -13.84 18.13
C ALA A 236 -12.09 -14.30 16.67
N ARG A 237 -11.58 -15.51 16.39
CA ARG A 237 -11.42 -16.03 15.02
C ARG A 237 -12.73 -16.09 14.25
N GLU A 238 -13.80 -16.59 14.88
CA GLU A 238 -15.10 -16.76 14.24
C GLU A 238 -15.72 -15.41 13.86
N GLN A 239 -15.70 -14.44 14.79
CA GLN A 239 -16.23 -13.10 14.54
C GLN A 239 -15.43 -12.38 13.47
N PHE A 240 -14.11 -12.55 13.45
CA PHE A 240 -13.26 -11.99 12.41
C PHE A 240 -13.54 -12.59 11.04
N MET A 241 -13.75 -13.90 10.95
CA MET A 241 -14.16 -14.55 9.69
C MET A 241 -15.54 -14.10 9.22
N GLN A 242 -16.47 -13.92 10.15
CA GLN A 242 -17.79 -13.37 9.82
C GLN A 242 -17.68 -11.95 9.26
N LEU A 243 -16.85 -11.09 9.87
CA LEU A 243 -16.58 -9.74 9.35
C LEU A 243 -15.99 -9.79 7.93
N LEU A 244 -14.99 -10.63 7.70
CA LEU A 244 -14.40 -10.80 6.36
C LEU A 244 -15.42 -11.31 5.33
N ASN A 245 -16.32 -12.21 5.74
CA ASN A 245 -17.39 -12.72 4.88
C ASN A 245 -18.39 -11.63 4.50
N VAL A 246 -18.77 -10.76 5.45
CA VAL A 246 -19.62 -9.60 5.18
C VAL A 246 -18.93 -8.65 4.20
N VAL A 247 -17.66 -8.30 4.45
CA VAL A 247 -16.88 -7.43 3.54
C VAL A 247 -16.76 -8.05 2.15
N HIS A 248 -16.60 -9.38 2.05
CA HIS A 248 -16.60 -10.07 0.77
C HIS A 248 -17.90 -9.88 -0.01
N GLU A 249 -19.05 -10.14 0.62
CA GLU A 249 -20.35 -10.00 -0.05
C GLU A 249 -20.70 -8.53 -0.36
N GLU A 250 -20.32 -7.59 0.51
CA GLU A 250 -20.43 -6.15 0.23
C GLU A 250 -19.63 -5.76 -1.02
N MET A 251 -18.34 -6.11 -1.09
CA MET A 251 -17.51 -5.79 -2.26
C MET A 251 -18.00 -6.49 -3.53
N ARG A 252 -18.48 -7.74 -3.41
CA ARG A 252 -18.99 -8.53 -4.54
C ARG A 252 -20.31 -7.97 -5.08
N SER A 253 -21.17 -7.44 -4.22
CA SER A 253 -22.47 -6.88 -4.60
C SER A 253 -22.45 -5.37 -4.84
N SER A 254 -21.36 -4.69 -4.49
CA SER A 254 -21.15 -3.27 -4.76
C SER A 254 -21.21 -2.99 -6.26
N ARG A 255 -22.16 -2.13 -6.64
CA ARG A 255 -22.24 -1.59 -8.00
C ARG A 255 -21.70 -0.16 -8.00
N PRO A 256 -20.99 0.27 -9.04
CA PRO A 256 -20.65 1.68 -9.17
C PRO A 256 -21.93 2.48 -9.10
N ALA A 257 -21.98 3.46 -8.20
CA ALA A 257 -23.05 4.45 -8.22
C ALA A 257 -23.03 5.07 -9.62
N LEU A 258 -24.19 5.17 -10.28
CA LEU A 258 -24.29 5.93 -11.52
C LEU A 258 -23.63 7.29 -11.26
N PRO A 259 -22.74 7.78 -12.15
CA PRO A 259 -22.09 9.06 -11.94
C PRO A 259 -23.19 10.10 -11.76
N LEU A 260 -23.33 10.56 -10.52
CA LEU A 260 -24.25 11.64 -10.22
C LEU A 260 -23.67 12.86 -10.94
N GLY A 261 -24.46 13.48 -11.80
CA GLY A 261 -24.04 14.72 -12.47
C GLY A 261 -23.56 15.74 -11.44
N ALA A 262 -22.71 16.68 -11.86
CA ALA A 262 -22.16 17.67 -10.95
C ALA A 262 -23.26 18.37 -10.13
N LEU A 263 -23.01 18.52 -8.83
CA LEU A 263 -23.92 19.22 -7.95
C LEU A 263 -23.81 20.73 -8.23
N THR A 264 -24.84 21.29 -8.86
CA THR A 264 -24.93 22.73 -9.09
C THR A 264 -26.01 23.32 -8.19
N VAL A 265 -25.76 24.52 -7.68
CA VAL A 265 -26.76 25.31 -6.96
C VAL A 265 -27.08 26.48 -7.87
N GLU A 266 -28.20 26.40 -8.57
CA GLU A 266 -28.73 27.53 -9.32
C GLU A 266 -29.50 28.40 -8.33
N ASP A 267 -29.09 29.66 -8.18
CA ASP A 267 -29.81 30.63 -7.35
C ASP A 267 -30.19 31.89 -8.15
N PRO A 268 -31.11 31.80 -9.13
CA PRO A 268 -31.58 32.98 -9.86
C PRO A 268 -32.50 33.88 -9.01
N ASP A 269 -33.17 33.30 -8.00
CA ASP A 269 -34.31 33.91 -7.30
C ASP A 269 -34.11 34.03 -5.76
N GLY A 270 -32.91 33.77 -5.24
CA GLY A 270 -32.60 33.81 -3.80
C GLY A 270 -33.10 32.60 -3.00
N ILE A 271 -33.45 31.52 -3.69
CA ILE A 271 -33.87 30.23 -3.11
C ILE A 271 -32.91 29.17 -3.65
N ALA A 272 -31.68 29.18 -3.14
CA ALA A 272 -30.64 28.23 -3.49
C ALA A 272 -31.12 26.78 -3.30
N GLN A 273 -31.54 26.13 -4.39
CA GLN A 273 -31.83 24.70 -4.41
C GLN A 273 -30.79 23.98 -5.27
N PRO A 274 -30.20 22.89 -4.77
CA PRO A 274 -29.34 22.06 -5.60
C PRO A 274 -30.12 21.42 -6.75
N ASN A 275 -29.48 21.25 -7.90
CA ASN A 275 -30.05 20.56 -9.07
C ASN A 275 -30.46 19.10 -8.80
N ARG A 276 -29.95 18.50 -7.73
CA ARG A 276 -30.29 17.16 -7.25
C ARG A 276 -30.05 17.02 -5.73
N PRO A 277 -30.66 16.02 -5.07
CA PRO A 277 -30.28 15.68 -3.69
C PRO A 277 -28.78 15.38 -3.58
N ARG A 278 -28.19 15.81 -2.46
CA ARG A 278 -26.82 15.43 -2.09
C ARG A 278 -26.83 14.00 -1.56
N ASP A 279 -25.81 13.24 -1.89
CA ASP A 279 -25.59 11.96 -1.22
C ASP A 279 -24.92 12.15 0.16
N ASN A 280 -24.91 11.09 0.98
CA ASN A 280 -24.32 11.14 2.32
C ASN A 280 -22.81 11.44 2.28
N LEU A 281 -22.10 10.96 1.26
CA LEU A 281 -20.67 11.16 1.12
C LEU A 281 -20.35 12.61 0.75
N GLU A 282 -21.13 13.24 -0.12
CA GLU A 282 -21.03 14.65 -0.49
C GLU A 282 -21.29 15.55 0.71
N VAL A 283 -22.31 15.24 1.52
CA VAL A 283 -22.57 15.97 2.77
C VAL A 283 -21.39 15.81 3.74
N LEU A 284 -20.92 14.58 3.96
CA LEU A 284 -19.78 14.32 4.84
C LEU A 284 -18.52 15.01 4.34
N GLN A 285 -18.21 14.94 3.04
CA GLN A 285 -17.07 15.65 2.46
C GLN A 285 -17.19 17.15 2.64
N HIS A 286 -18.36 17.73 2.37
CA HIS A 286 -18.58 19.17 2.53
C HIS A 286 -18.38 19.64 3.97
N VAL A 287 -18.86 18.88 4.94
CA VAL A 287 -18.73 19.21 6.37
C VAL A 287 -17.31 18.94 6.88
N LEU A 288 -16.77 17.74 6.65
CA LEU A 288 -15.48 17.32 7.19
C LEU A 288 -14.30 18.06 6.56
N LEU A 289 -14.41 18.43 5.29
CA LEU A 289 -13.39 19.19 4.56
C LEU A 289 -13.65 20.70 4.59
N ALA A 290 -14.66 21.18 5.33
CA ALA A 290 -14.85 22.60 5.56
C ALA A 290 -13.58 23.21 6.17
N THR A 291 -13.11 24.32 5.59
CA THR A 291 -11.89 25.00 6.05
C THR A 291 -12.22 26.31 6.78
N ASP A 292 -11.60 26.52 7.93
CA ASP A 292 -11.69 27.76 8.70
C ASP A 292 -10.38 27.95 9.49
N PRO A 293 -9.80 29.15 9.55
CA PRO A 293 -8.61 29.42 10.37
C PRO A 293 -8.74 29.01 11.84
N LYS A 294 -9.95 28.98 12.40
CA LYS A 294 -10.24 28.49 13.77
C LYS A 294 -10.02 26.99 13.92
N PHE A 295 -10.13 26.22 12.84
CA PHE A 295 -9.76 24.81 12.82
C PHE A 295 -8.25 24.62 12.67
N GLY A 296 -7.48 25.68 12.45
CA GLY A 296 -6.03 25.62 12.28
C GLY A 296 -5.28 25.60 13.62
N ALA A 297 -4.23 24.78 13.69
CA ALA A 297 -3.25 24.81 14.79
C ALA A 297 -1.79 24.94 14.30
N ALA A 298 -1.57 24.87 12.99
CA ALA A 298 -0.24 24.85 12.38
C ALA A 298 0.12 26.20 11.76
N SER A 299 1.41 26.56 11.80
CA SER A 299 1.96 27.76 11.17
C SER A 299 2.29 27.57 9.68
N GLN A 300 2.37 26.33 9.20
CA GLN A 300 2.57 26.00 7.79
C GLN A 300 1.37 25.20 7.24
N PRO A 301 0.92 25.48 6.00
CA PRO A 301 -0.23 24.81 5.42
C PRO A 301 0.12 23.37 5.01
N GLY A 302 -0.77 22.44 5.32
CA GLY A 302 -0.67 21.02 4.94
C GLY A 302 -1.45 20.76 3.66
N LEU A 303 -0.92 21.23 2.53
CA LEU A 303 -1.61 21.20 1.25
C LEU A 303 -1.63 19.79 0.64
N ILE A 304 -2.81 19.36 0.18
CA ILE A 304 -2.98 18.25 -0.76
C ILE A 304 -3.75 18.74 -1.98
N VAL A 305 -3.60 18.08 -3.13
CA VAL A 305 -4.38 18.46 -4.31
C VAL A 305 -5.86 18.13 -4.09
N LEU A 306 -6.74 19.06 -4.41
CA LEU A 306 -8.17 18.82 -4.43
C LEU A 306 -8.49 17.93 -5.63
N ARG A 307 -9.44 17.01 -5.46
CA ARG A 307 -9.81 16.04 -6.51
C ARG A 307 -11.25 16.23 -6.93
N ASP A 308 -11.53 16.00 -8.21
CA ASP A 308 -12.89 15.88 -8.71
C ASP A 308 -13.54 14.55 -8.26
N VAL A 309 -14.82 14.37 -8.60
CA VAL A 309 -15.60 13.16 -8.28
C VAL A 309 -15.05 11.88 -8.94
N ARG A 310 -14.25 12.02 -10.01
CA ARG A 310 -13.58 10.93 -10.72
C ARG A 310 -12.25 10.55 -10.04
N GLY A 311 -11.79 11.39 -9.11
CA GLY A 311 -10.54 11.23 -8.36
C GLY A 311 -9.32 11.84 -9.03
N PHE A 312 -9.49 12.67 -10.07
CA PHE A 312 -8.40 13.41 -10.73
C PHE A 312 -8.19 14.77 -10.08
N ALA A 313 -6.97 15.30 -10.17
CA ALA A 313 -6.62 16.61 -9.63
C ALA A 313 -7.48 17.71 -10.27
N LEU A 314 -8.20 18.48 -9.46
CA LEU A 314 -9.03 19.55 -9.98
C LEU A 314 -8.15 20.69 -10.51
N VAL A 315 -8.35 21.07 -11.77
CA VAL A 315 -7.59 22.14 -12.42
C VAL A 315 -7.88 23.48 -11.75
N HIS A 316 -6.84 24.31 -11.59
CA HIS A 316 -7.00 25.63 -10.98
C HIS A 316 -7.94 26.51 -11.82
N GLY A 317 -9.02 27.02 -11.22
CA GLY A 317 -10.00 27.85 -11.93
C GLY A 317 -11.16 27.07 -12.57
N ASN A 318 -11.09 25.74 -12.64
CA ASN A 318 -12.21 24.90 -13.04
C ASN A 318 -13.26 24.80 -11.92
N THR A 319 -14.51 25.15 -12.23
CA THR A 319 -15.65 24.95 -11.34
C THR A 319 -16.46 23.73 -11.81
N PRO A 320 -16.40 22.59 -11.09
CA PRO A 320 -17.11 21.37 -11.48
C PRO A 320 -18.57 21.61 -11.84
N GLY A 321 -19.01 21.08 -13.00
CA GLY A 321 -20.38 21.21 -13.48
C GLY A 321 -20.74 22.52 -14.16
N ILE A 322 -19.81 23.48 -14.26
CA ILE A 322 -19.99 24.70 -15.03
C ILE A 322 -19.23 24.57 -16.35
N VAL A 323 -19.97 24.38 -17.44
CA VAL A 323 -19.45 24.30 -18.80
C VAL A 323 -18.66 25.56 -19.14
N GLY A 324 -17.46 25.39 -19.71
CA GLY A 324 -16.57 26.50 -20.07
C GLY A 324 -15.79 27.12 -18.90
N SER A 325 -15.89 26.55 -17.69
CA SER A 325 -15.02 26.94 -16.57
C SER A 325 -13.63 26.32 -16.64
N VAL A 326 -13.43 25.27 -17.44
CA VAL A 326 -12.14 24.61 -17.64
C VAL A 326 -11.20 25.57 -18.38
N PRO A 327 -10.09 25.99 -17.77
CA PRO A 327 -9.19 26.96 -18.37
C PRO A 327 -8.20 26.31 -19.34
N ASP A 328 -7.70 27.11 -20.28
CA ASP A 328 -6.55 26.73 -21.10
C ASP A 328 -5.34 26.34 -20.21
N PRO A 329 -4.54 25.33 -20.60
CA PRO A 329 -4.58 24.56 -21.86
C PRO A 329 -5.44 23.28 -21.82
N PHE A 330 -6.27 23.10 -20.79
CA PHE A 330 -7.10 21.92 -20.61
C PHE A 330 -8.36 21.99 -21.48
N ALA A 331 -8.93 20.83 -21.82
CA ALA A 331 -10.18 20.75 -22.57
C ALA A 331 -11.31 20.13 -21.76
N ASP A 332 -12.53 20.48 -22.17
CA ASP A 332 -13.81 19.95 -21.70
C ASP A 332 -14.63 19.61 -22.96
N GLY A 333 -14.24 18.51 -23.62
CA GLY A 333 -14.76 18.09 -24.91
C GLY A 333 -16.15 17.46 -24.83
N ASP A 334 -16.50 16.89 -23.68
CA ASP A 334 -17.82 16.32 -23.41
C ASP A 334 -18.78 17.30 -22.71
N SER A 335 -18.31 18.50 -22.35
CA SER A 335 -19.09 19.56 -21.70
C SER A 335 -19.66 19.15 -20.35
N ASP A 336 -18.95 18.30 -19.61
CA ASP A 336 -19.30 17.92 -18.23
C ASP A 336 -18.84 18.98 -17.19
N GLY A 337 -18.09 19.99 -17.63
CA GLY A 337 -17.55 21.04 -16.77
C GLY A 337 -16.33 20.61 -15.98
N LEU A 338 -15.65 19.54 -16.38
CA LEU A 338 -14.39 19.05 -15.82
C LEU A 338 -13.34 18.87 -16.93
N ALA A 339 -12.07 18.93 -16.55
CA ALA A 339 -10.99 18.72 -17.53
C ALA A 339 -10.92 17.25 -17.97
N ASP A 340 -10.84 17.02 -19.28
CA ASP A 340 -10.74 15.69 -19.88
C ASP A 340 -9.41 15.01 -19.59
N VAL A 341 -9.43 13.69 -19.52
CA VAL A 341 -8.25 12.82 -19.38
C VAL A 341 -8.25 11.73 -20.43
N ASP A 342 -7.07 11.25 -20.80
CA ASP A 342 -6.92 10.03 -21.62
C ASP A 342 -7.05 8.74 -20.79
N ASP A 343 -6.95 7.59 -21.45
CA ASP A 343 -7.02 6.25 -20.84
C ASP A 343 -5.96 5.99 -19.75
N PHE A 344 -4.91 6.81 -19.68
CA PHE A 344 -3.87 6.73 -18.65
C PHE A 344 -4.07 7.73 -17.52
N GLY A 345 -5.16 8.51 -17.55
CA GLY A 345 -5.46 9.55 -16.57
C GLY A 345 -4.63 10.82 -16.75
N ARG A 346 -4.06 11.07 -17.93
CA ARG A 346 -3.33 12.30 -18.24
C ARG A 346 -4.30 13.32 -18.84
N PHE A 347 -4.23 14.55 -18.37
CA PHE A 347 -5.06 15.63 -18.90
C PHE A 347 -4.79 15.87 -20.39
N ILE A 348 -5.85 16.08 -21.16
CA ILE A 348 -5.78 16.37 -22.59
C ILE A 348 -6.25 17.79 -22.90
N GLY A 349 -5.68 18.37 -23.96
CA GLY A 349 -6.10 19.67 -24.50
C GLY A 349 -7.11 19.49 -25.64
N LEU A 350 -7.51 20.60 -26.27
CA LEU A 350 -8.57 20.64 -27.28
C LEU A 350 -8.33 19.72 -28.51
N GLN A 351 -7.09 19.35 -28.75
CA GLN A 351 -6.68 18.45 -29.84
C GLN A 351 -6.65 16.97 -29.43
N GLY A 352 -7.07 16.64 -28.21
CA GLY A 352 -7.01 15.28 -27.65
C GLY A 352 -5.60 14.80 -27.29
N HIS A 353 -4.61 15.70 -27.32
CA HIS A 353 -3.23 15.40 -26.96
C HIS A 353 -2.95 15.69 -25.48
N PRO A 354 -2.08 14.91 -24.81
CA PRO A 354 -1.70 15.18 -23.44
C PRO A 354 -1.14 16.59 -23.25
N VAL A 355 -1.65 17.28 -22.24
CA VAL A 355 -1.18 18.61 -21.81
C VAL A 355 0.18 18.48 -21.16
N ALA A 356 1.10 19.39 -21.51
CA ALA A 356 2.39 19.54 -20.85
C ALA A 356 2.21 20.19 -19.45
N VAL A 357 1.78 19.39 -18.47
CA VAL A 357 1.60 19.82 -17.08
C VAL A 357 2.41 18.95 -16.11
N ASP A 358 3.03 19.60 -15.13
CA ASP A 358 3.80 18.91 -14.08
C ASP A 358 2.86 18.27 -13.06
N ALA A 359 3.26 17.15 -12.44
CA ALA A 359 2.51 16.56 -11.34
C ALA A 359 2.29 17.58 -10.20
N PRO A 360 1.13 17.55 -9.48
CA PRO A 360 0.77 18.59 -8.51
C PRO A 360 1.85 18.91 -7.46
N PHE A 361 2.58 17.90 -7.01
CA PHE A 361 3.78 18.01 -6.17
C PHE A 361 4.96 17.24 -6.80
N PHE A 362 6.15 17.41 -6.22
CA PHE A 362 7.37 16.74 -6.67
C PHE A 362 7.24 15.21 -6.63
N VAL A 363 7.64 14.56 -7.73
CA VAL A 363 7.73 13.11 -7.86
C VAL A 363 9.20 12.73 -8.04
N PRO A 364 9.80 11.95 -7.13
CA PRO A 364 11.20 11.53 -7.25
C PRO A 364 11.46 10.79 -8.57
N GLY A 365 12.51 11.22 -9.29
CA GLY A 365 12.92 10.59 -10.54
C GLY A 365 12.19 11.11 -11.79
N GLU A 366 11.22 12.01 -11.65
CA GLU A 366 10.54 12.64 -12.78
C GLU A 366 11.04 14.08 -12.98
N PRO A 367 11.51 14.45 -14.19
CA PRO A 367 11.90 15.83 -14.46
C PRO A 367 10.65 16.72 -14.47
N ARG A 368 10.82 17.95 -13.96
CA ARG A 368 9.78 18.98 -14.09
C ARG A 368 10.00 19.82 -15.33
N ILE A 369 8.90 20.16 -15.98
CA ILE A 369 8.82 21.11 -17.09
C ILE A 369 9.09 22.52 -16.54
N ARG A 370 8.52 22.85 -15.37
CA ARG A 370 8.66 24.17 -14.73
C ARG A 370 9.13 24.09 -13.28
N PRO A 371 9.85 25.12 -12.79
CA PRO A 371 10.10 25.28 -11.36
C PRO A 371 8.79 25.32 -10.57
N ALA A 372 8.77 24.65 -9.43
CA ALA A 372 7.64 24.72 -8.51
C ALA A 372 7.54 26.12 -7.87
N ASP A 373 6.36 26.47 -7.36
CA ASP A 373 6.21 27.67 -6.53
C ASP A 373 6.86 27.50 -5.13
N SER A 374 6.76 28.52 -4.29
CA SER A 374 7.32 28.51 -2.92
C SER A 374 6.70 27.45 -2.00
N LEU A 375 5.57 26.85 -2.38
CA LEU A 375 4.87 25.79 -1.66
C LEU A 375 5.08 24.42 -2.31
N GLY A 376 5.94 24.33 -3.34
CA GLY A 376 6.26 23.09 -4.05
C GLY A 376 5.18 22.63 -5.04
N ARG A 377 4.24 23.50 -5.40
CA ARG A 377 3.10 23.19 -6.29
C ARG A 377 3.49 23.30 -7.77
N ALA A 378 2.76 22.61 -8.63
CA ALA A 378 2.86 22.79 -10.08
C ALA A 378 2.26 24.14 -10.49
N VAL A 379 2.92 24.81 -11.44
CA VAL A 379 2.49 26.10 -12.00
C VAL A 379 2.38 26.01 -13.51
N LEU A 380 1.56 26.87 -14.10
CA LEU A 380 1.46 27.07 -15.55
C LEU A 380 2.48 28.12 -16.02
N ASP A 381 2.55 28.35 -17.34
CA ASP A 381 3.55 29.24 -17.95
C ASP A 381 3.38 30.71 -17.53
N ASN A 382 2.16 31.09 -17.15
CA ASN A 382 1.81 32.40 -16.60
C ASN A 382 2.15 32.54 -15.10
N GLY A 383 2.71 31.50 -14.46
CA GLY A 383 3.04 31.46 -13.04
C GLY A 383 1.87 31.16 -12.09
N SER A 384 0.65 30.98 -12.58
CA SER A 384 -0.48 30.58 -11.74
C SER A 384 -0.38 29.11 -11.34
N PRO A 385 -0.97 28.68 -10.21
CA PRO A 385 -1.08 27.26 -9.89
C PRO A 385 -1.77 26.49 -11.02
N ALA A 386 -1.32 25.26 -11.29
CA ALA A 386 -1.96 24.39 -12.27
C ALA A 386 -3.21 23.68 -11.72
N TYR A 387 -3.26 23.47 -10.40
CA TYR A 387 -4.32 22.72 -9.72
C TYR A 387 -4.89 23.48 -8.52
N GLN A 388 -6.03 23.01 -8.03
CA GLN A 388 -6.62 23.43 -6.76
C GLN A 388 -6.09 22.57 -5.62
N TYR A 389 -5.99 23.16 -4.43
CA TYR A 389 -5.42 22.53 -3.25
C TYR A 389 -6.29 22.83 -2.04
N ILE A 390 -6.34 21.88 -1.11
CA ILE A 390 -6.97 22.05 0.20
C ILE A 390 -5.90 22.01 1.29
N ASP A 391 -5.97 22.94 2.23
CA ASP A 391 -5.13 22.93 3.43
C ASP A 391 -5.77 22.02 4.49
N THR A 392 -5.23 20.81 4.60
CA THR A 392 -5.73 19.81 5.55
C THR A 392 -5.54 20.24 7.00
N THR A 393 -4.65 21.19 7.32
CA THR A 393 -4.41 21.63 8.70
C THR A 393 -5.54 22.47 9.27
N GLN A 394 -6.36 23.06 8.40
CA GLN A 394 -7.47 23.95 8.73
C GLN A 394 -8.83 23.32 8.43
N THR A 395 -8.89 22.00 8.25
CA THR A 395 -10.17 21.30 8.02
C THR A 395 -10.84 20.92 9.34
N LEU A 396 -12.17 20.86 9.35
CA LEU A 396 -12.94 20.38 10.50
C LEU A 396 -12.47 18.99 10.95
N VAL A 397 -12.27 18.06 10.01
CA VAL A 397 -11.77 16.71 10.33
C VAL A 397 -10.41 16.74 11.01
N SER A 398 -9.50 17.64 10.61
CA SER A 398 -8.19 17.77 11.24
C SER A 398 -8.29 18.31 12.68
N SER A 399 -9.20 19.25 12.93
CA SER A 399 -9.52 19.70 14.29
C SER A 399 -10.06 18.54 15.13
N LEU A 400 -11.08 17.84 14.62
CA LEU A 400 -11.67 16.69 15.30
C LEU A 400 -10.65 15.61 15.62
N MET A 401 -9.75 15.26 14.69
CA MET A 401 -8.72 14.25 14.93
C MET A 401 -7.73 14.65 16.03
N ARG A 402 -7.38 15.93 16.15
CA ARG A 402 -6.53 16.42 17.25
C ARG A 402 -7.26 16.33 18.59
N ASP A 403 -8.55 16.67 18.60
CA ASP A 403 -9.36 16.65 19.82
C ASP A 403 -9.68 15.22 20.29
N VAL A 404 -9.92 14.30 19.34
CA VAL A 404 -10.14 12.87 19.62
C VAL A 404 -8.94 12.24 20.33
N GLY A 405 -7.72 12.65 20.01
CA GLY A 405 -6.50 12.15 20.68
C GLY A 405 -6.56 12.30 22.20
N ALA A 406 -7.16 13.39 22.69
CA ALA A 406 -7.33 13.62 24.13
C ALA A 406 -8.45 12.78 24.77
N LEU A 407 -9.35 12.19 23.98
CA LEU A 407 -10.46 11.35 24.45
C LEU A 407 -10.12 9.86 24.50
N VAL A 408 -8.98 9.47 23.93
CA VAL A 408 -8.47 8.09 23.85
C VAL A 408 -7.11 7.94 24.51
N ASP A 409 -6.76 8.86 25.43
CA ASP A 409 -5.47 8.82 26.13
C ASP A 409 -5.40 7.56 27.02
N PRO A 410 -4.47 6.61 26.74
CA PRO A 410 -4.37 5.37 27.49
C PRO A 410 -3.63 5.54 28.82
N ASP A 411 -3.11 6.73 29.13
CA ASP A 411 -2.48 7.00 30.42
C ASP A 411 -3.54 7.12 31.51
N VAL A 412 -3.64 6.07 32.33
CA VAL A 412 -4.56 5.98 33.46
C VAL A 412 -4.40 7.12 34.47
N THR A 413 -3.25 7.79 34.51
CA THR A 413 -3.02 8.94 35.41
C THR A 413 -3.68 10.23 34.91
N ASN A 414 -3.99 10.31 33.62
CA ASN A 414 -4.61 11.48 33.01
C ASN A 414 -6.14 11.44 33.07
N GLU A 415 -6.75 10.30 33.41
CA GLU A 415 -8.21 10.08 33.49
C GLU A 415 -8.99 10.48 32.21
N ARG A 416 -8.37 10.27 31.05
CA ARG A 416 -8.84 10.78 29.74
C ARG A 416 -9.33 9.71 28.77
N GLU A 417 -9.76 8.56 29.29
CA GLU A 417 -10.35 7.45 28.53
C GLU A 417 -11.85 7.67 28.21
N THR A 418 -12.31 8.92 28.13
CA THR A 418 -13.73 9.27 28.03
C THR A 418 -14.42 8.59 26.85
N LEU A 419 -13.75 8.48 25.70
CA LEU A 419 -14.32 7.77 24.54
C LEU A 419 -14.46 6.27 24.81
N MET A 420 -13.49 5.66 25.50
CA MET A 420 -13.56 4.24 25.84
C MET A 420 -14.67 3.96 26.85
N TYR A 421 -14.90 4.86 27.82
CA TYR A 421 -16.05 4.77 28.72
C TYR A 421 -17.37 4.95 27.99
N ALA A 422 -17.43 5.88 27.02
CA ALA A 422 -18.61 6.05 26.18
C ALA A 422 -18.89 4.79 25.33
N LEU A 423 -17.86 4.18 24.74
CA LEU A 423 -17.98 2.93 23.98
C LEU A 423 -18.44 1.76 24.86
N ALA A 424 -17.97 1.68 26.11
CA ALA A 424 -18.47 0.68 27.05
C ALA A 424 -19.96 0.89 27.34
N GLY A 425 -20.41 2.14 27.48
CA GLY A 425 -21.82 2.48 27.67
C GLY A 425 -22.70 2.34 26.44
N VAL A 426 -22.13 2.40 25.23
CA VAL A 426 -22.89 2.40 23.97
C VAL A 426 -23.71 1.13 23.78
N GLN A 427 -23.26 0.00 24.34
CA GLN A 427 -23.99 -1.27 24.24
C GLN A 427 -25.38 -1.19 24.87
N VAL A 428 -25.55 -0.37 25.92
CA VAL A 428 -26.85 -0.13 26.56
C VAL A 428 -27.77 0.70 25.67
N LEU A 429 -27.21 1.59 24.85
CA LEU A 429 -27.97 2.45 23.94
C LEU A 429 -28.38 1.72 22.66
N LEU A 430 -27.63 0.69 22.24
CA LEU A 430 -27.88 -0.01 20.99
C LEU A 430 -29.05 -0.99 21.06
N GLY A 431 -29.44 -1.45 22.25
CA GLY A 431 -30.54 -2.41 22.47
C GLY A 431 -30.04 -3.83 22.77
N ASP A 432 -30.97 -4.78 22.86
CA ASP A 432 -30.66 -6.19 23.17
C ASP A 432 -29.99 -6.89 21.99
N ARG A 433 -29.08 -7.83 22.27
CA ARG A 433 -28.42 -8.65 21.23
C ARG A 433 -29.31 -9.80 20.81
N VAL A 434 -29.69 -9.84 19.55
CA VAL A 434 -30.56 -10.88 18.99
C VAL A 434 -29.84 -11.65 17.89
N LYS A 435 -29.90 -12.99 17.98
CA LYS A 435 -29.35 -13.92 16.98
C LYS A 435 -30.37 -14.15 15.86
N GLY A 436 -29.90 -14.59 14.70
CA GLY A 436 -30.80 -14.91 13.58
C GLY A 436 -31.23 -13.72 12.75
N GLN A 437 -30.63 -12.53 12.96
CA GLN A 437 -30.84 -11.43 12.04
C GLN A 437 -30.20 -11.77 10.69
N THR A 438 -30.83 -11.34 9.60
CA THR A 438 -30.35 -11.65 8.25
C THR A 438 -30.21 -10.39 7.41
N TYR A 439 -29.17 -10.34 6.59
CA TYR A 439 -29.00 -9.32 5.56
C TYR A 439 -28.77 -10.00 4.22
N THR A 440 -29.41 -9.48 3.17
CA THR A 440 -29.31 -10.06 1.82
C THR A 440 -28.56 -9.13 0.89
N TYR A 441 -27.45 -9.65 0.35
CA TYR A 441 -26.58 -9.03 -0.63
C TYR A 441 -26.96 -9.43 -2.05
N GLY A 442 -26.85 -8.49 -2.98
CA GLY A 442 -27.07 -8.73 -4.41
C GLY A 442 -28.51 -9.05 -4.80
N GLU A 443 -28.71 -9.34 -6.09
CA GLU A 443 -30.00 -9.63 -6.70
C GLU A 443 -29.88 -10.84 -7.65
N GLY A 444 -30.99 -11.50 -7.96
CA GLY A 444 -31.01 -12.62 -8.92
C GLY A 444 -30.14 -13.81 -8.49
N GLU A 445 -29.36 -14.36 -9.42
CA GLU A 445 -28.46 -15.51 -9.17
C GLU A 445 -27.31 -15.19 -8.21
N ASP A 446 -26.95 -13.91 -8.09
CA ASP A 446 -25.90 -13.42 -7.21
C ASP A 446 -26.35 -13.19 -5.78
N ARG A 447 -27.63 -13.38 -5.48
CA ARG A 447 -28.22 -13.15 -4.17
C ARG A 447 -27.62 -14.06 -3.10
N ARG A 448 -27.13 -13.47 -2.00
CA ARG A 448 -26.58 -14.18 -0.84
C ARG A 448 -27.13 -13.60 0.45
N THR A 449 -27.53 -14.45 1.38
CA THR A 449 -28.06 -14.03 2.68
C THR A 449 -27.11 -14.44 3.78
N ILE A 450 -26.67 -13.47 4.59
CA ILE A 450 -25.80 -13.68 5.74
C ILE A 450 -26.65 -13.59 7.01
N GLU A 451 -26.50 -14.56 7.90
CA GLU A 451 -27.03 -14.51 9.27
C GLU A 451 -26.00 -13.87 10.21
N PHE A 452 -26.46 -13.00 11.10
CA PHE A 452 -25.63 -12.32 12.08
C PHE A 452 -26.35 -12.10 13.41
N THR A 453 -25.56 -11.77 14.44
CA THR A 453 -26.08 -11.31 15.73
C THR A 453 -26.09 -9.78 15.73
N GLY A 454 -27.27 -9.19 15.62
CA GLY A 454 -27.48 -7.75 15.60
C GLY A 454 -27.99 -7.22 16.94
N PHE A 455 -28.29 -5.92 16.95
CA PHE A 455 -29.02 -5.27 18.03
C PHE A 455 -30.50 -5.16 17.64
N ASP A 456 -31.40 -5.30 18.62
CA ASP A 456 -32.84 -5.16 18.42
C ASP A 456 -33.24 -3.67 18.45
N PRO A 457 -33.71 -3.11 17.32
CA PRO A 457 -34.09 -1.70 17.26
C PRO A 457 -35.26 -1.35 18.19
N ASP A 458 -36.16 -2.30 18.49
CA ASP A 458 -37.34 -2.05 19.34
C ASP A 458 -36.97 -1.86 20.81
N THR A 459 -35.77 -2.30 21.20
CA THR A 459 -35.24 -2.14 22.56
C THR A 459 -34.10 -1.11 22.62
N SER A 460 -33.90 -0.33 21.56
CA SER A 460 -32.77 0.58 21.38
C SER A 460 -33.12 2.03 21.75
N PRO A 461 -32.68 2.55 22.92
CA PRO A 461 -32.90 3.96 23.26
C PRO A 461 -32.26 4.93 22.25
N LEU A 462 -31.23 4.48 21.52
CA LEU A 462 -30.59 5.30 20.50
C LEU A 462 -31.56 5.63 19.34
N VAL A 463 -32.39 4.67 18.94
CA VAL A 463 -33.38 4.86 17.86
C VAL A 463 -34.40 5.92 18.29
N ASP A 464 -34.88 5.86 19.54
CA ASP A 464 -35.78 6.86 20.10
C ASP A 464 -35.15 8.27 20.12
N LEU A 465 -33.87 8.36 20.46
CA LEU A 465 -33.15 9.62 20.53
C LEU A 465 -32.92 10.23 19.14
N VAL A 466 -32.60 9.40 18.15
CA VAL A 466 -32.52 9.82 16.73
C VAL A 466 -33.88 10.28 16.22
N HIS A 467 -34.95 9.56 16.55
CA HIS A 467 -36.30 9.96 16.18
C HIS A 467 -36.69 11.30 16.81
N ALA A 468 -36.45 11.48 18.12
CA ALA A 468 -36.71 12.73 18.82
C ALA A 468 -35.93 13.91 18.24
N MET A 469 -34.63 13.72 17.94
CA MET A 469 -33.82 14.74 17.26
C MET A 469 -34.37 15.07 15.88
N GLY A 470 -34.80 14.05 15.12
CA GLY A 470 -35.46 14.23 13.83
C GLY A 470 -36.74 15.08 13.93
N GLN A 471 -37.56 14.86 14.96
CA GLN A 471 -38.75 15.68 15.22
C GLN A 471 -38.40 17.13 15.57
N ILE A 472 -37.37 17.36 16.40
CA ILE A 472 -36.90 18.71 16.73
C ILE A 472 -36.39 19.46 15.49
N LEU A 473 -35.66 18.77 14.61
CA LEU A 473 -35.14 19.36 13.37
C LEU A 473 -36.22 19.55 12.29
N ALA A 474 -37.28 18.75 12.33
CA ALA A 474 -38.40 18.83 11.40
C ALA A 474 -39.48 19.85 11.81
N ASP A 475 -39.41 20.39 13.04
CA ASP A 475 -40.28 21.45 13.55
C ASP A 475 -39.54 22.80 13.45
N PRO A 476 -39.75 23.59 12.37
CA PRO A 476 -38.97 24.79 12.05
C PRO A 476 -39.13 25.96 13.02
#